data_AF-A0A399ZPR5-F1
#
_entry.id   AF-A0A399ZPR5-F1
#
_cell.length_a   1.000
_cell.length_b   1.000
_cell.length_c   1.000
_cell.angle_alpha   90.00
_cell.angle_beta   90.00
_cell.angle_gamma   90.00
#
_symmetry.space_group_name_H-M   'P 1'
#
loop_
_entity.id
_entity.type
_entity.pdbx_description
1 polymer ?
#
loop_
_entity_poly.entity_id
_entity_poly.type
_entity_poly.pdbx_seq_one_letter_code
_entity_poly.pdbx_strand_id
1 'polypeptide(L)'
;MNKFLALTLVGLTLILSACGNSPTLTATVEEPITFTPDPCIGFALGESVKPINNLQREFDDASALAANLPREQLSVVITNLQRIRRAAEDTTPPTCLTALKSYQLTHMNAVIDTLIAFVGGADNATLNAGMAKAQESHDQYTLELARLLGATVSPTSTP
;
A
#
# COMPACT_ATOMS: atom_id res chain seq x y z
N MET A 1 23.41 -28.82 21.86
CA MET A 1 24.65 -28.75 21.05
C MET A 1 24.71 -30.01 20.21
N ASN A 2 24.43 -29.94 18.90
CA ASN A 2 24.78 -31.00 17.95
C ASN A 2 25.16 -30.37 16.62
N LYS A 3 26.44 -30.49 16.29
CA LYS A 3 27.09 -30.04 15.05
C LYS A 3 27.08 -31.22 14.07
N PHE A 4 26.58 -31.00 12.85
CA PHE A 4 26.85 -31.80 11.64
C PHE A 4 26.45 -30.86 10.48
N LEU A 5 27.34 -30.17 9.75
CA LEU A 5 28.55 -30.56 9.03
C LEU A 5 28.26 -31.53 7.87
N ALA A 6 27.92 -30.95 6.71
CA ALA A 6 28.16 -31.41 5.32
C ALA A 6 27.45 -30.40 4.40
N LEU A 7 28.09 -29.40 3.77
CA LEU A 7 29.12 -29.45 2.73
C LEU A 7 28.70 -30.23 1.47
N THR A 8 27.95 -29.57 0.58
CA THR A 8 27.81 -29.90 -0.86
C THR A 8 27.17 -28.68 -1.54
N LEU A 9 27.51 -28.24 -2.73
CA LEU A 9 28.62 -28.43 -3.66
C LEU A 9 28.36 -27.34 -4.71
N VAL A 10 29.41 -26.64 -5.11
CA VAL A 10 29.45 -25.64 -6.17
C VAL A 10 28.73 -26.12 -7.45
N GLY A 11 27.80 -25.31 -7.96
CA GLY A 11 27.08 -25.53 -9.23
C GLY A 11 27.16 -24.32 -10.15
N LEU A 12 28.37 -23.79 -10.35
CA LEU A 12 28.69 -22.79 -11.36
C LEU A 12 28.59 -23.45 -12.75
N THR A 13 27.48 -23.22 -13.47
CA THR A 13 27.37 -23.55 -14.89
C THR A 13 27.26 -22.27 -15.71
N LEU A 14 28.45 -21.78 -16.10
CA LEU A 14 28.65 -20.91 -17.25
C LEU A 14 28.17 -21.64 -18.51
N ILE A 15 27.22 -21.07 -19.24
CA ILE A 15 27.06 -21.33 -20.66
C ILE A 15 27.09 -19.99 -21.38
N LEU A 16 28.26 -19.66 -21.92
CA LEU A 16 28.42 -18.70 -23.01
C LEU A 16 27.82 -19.31 -24.27
N SER A 17 26.85 -18.64 -24.90
CA SER A 17 26.49 -18.89 -26.30
C SER A 17 26.73 -17.63 -27.12
N ALA A 18 27.54 -17.84 -28.17
CA ALA A 18 28.21 -16.88 -29.02
C ALA A 18 27.30 -16.05 -29.93
N CYS A 19 27.91 -14.96 -30.40
CA CYS A 19 27.40 -13.93 -31.30
C CYS A 19 26.93 -14.46 -32.67
N GLY A 20 25.83 -13.90 -33.16
CA GLY A 20 25.47 -13.86 -34.57
C GLY A 20 25.15 -12.41 -34.97
N ASN A 21 26.17 -11.62 -35.30
CA ASN A 21 25.99 -10.26 -35.84
C ASN A 21 25.63 -10.35 -37.32
N SER A 22 24.33 -10.28 -37.63
CA SER A 22 23.87 -9.86 -38.96
C SER A 22 23.69 -8.33 -38.95
N PRO A 23 24.24 -7.58 -39.92
CA PRO A 23 23.90 -6.17 -40.08
C PRO A 23 22.48 -6.06 -40.62
N THR A 24 21.50 -6.04 -39.72
CA THR A 24 20.13 -5.66 -40.06
C THR A 24 20.11 -4.17 -40.33
N LEU A 25 19.74 -3.80 -41.57
CA LEU A 25 19.45 -2.42 -41.94
C LEU A 25 18.30 -1.91 -41.06
N THR A 26 18.64 -1.06 -40.09
CA THR A 26 17.66 -0.38 -39.23
C THR A 26 16.87 0.60 -40.11
N ALA A 27 15.70 0.17 -40.56
CA ALA A 27 14.66 1.10 -40.93
C ALA A 27 14.29 1.87 -39.66
N THR A 28 14.60 3.18 -39.63
CA THR A 28 14.09 4.09 -38.59
C THR A 28 12.58 4.13 -38.74
N VAL A 29 11.88 3.26 -38.02
CA VAL A 29 10.44 3.37 -37.79
C VAL A 29 10.28 4.58 -36.88
N GLU A 30 9.79 5.68 -37.45
CA GLU A 30 9.38 6.86 -36.71
C GLU A 30 8.22 6.44 -35.80
N GLU A 31 8.51 6.20 -34.51
CA GLU A 31 7.47 5.85 -33.55
C GLU A 31 6.44 6.98 -33.50
N PRO A 32 5.14 6.69 -33.63
CA PRO A 32 4.11 7.70 -33.47
C PRO A 32 4.25 8.28 -32.06
N ILE A 33 4.50 9.59 -31.98
CA ILE A 33 4.48 10.36 -30.73
C ILE A 33 3.11 10.24 -30.07
N THR A 34 2.96 9.26 -29.18
CA THR A 34 1.80 9.13 -28.30
C THR A 34 2.05 10.01 -27.08
N PHE A 35 1.37 11.16 -27.01
CA PHE A 35 1.33 11.98 -25.81
C PHE A 35 0.52 11.26 -24.73
N THR A 36 1.17 10.40 -23.94
CA THR A 36 0.56 9.85 -22.72
C THR A 36 0.35 10.99 -21.74
N PRO A 37 -0.89 11.26 -21.29
CA PRO A 37 -1.15 12.31 -20.30
C PRO A 37 -0.37 12.03 -19.02
N ASP A 38 0.21 13.08 -18.44
CA ASP A 38 0.92 12.97 -17.16
C ASP A 38 -0.07 12.56 -16.05
N PRO A 39 0.15 11.41 -15.36
CA PRO A 39 -0.75 10.90 -14.33
C PRO A 39 -0.82 11.81 -13.08
N CYS A 40 0.05 12.81 -12.97
CA CYS A 40 0.14 13.69 -11.81
C CYS A 40 -0.62 15.00 -11.94
N ILE A 41 -1.32 15.25 -13.05
CA ILE A 41 -2.02 16.51 -13.30
C ILE A 41 -3.43 16.34 -13.86
N GLY A 42 -4.29 17.31 -13.57
CA GLY A 42 -5.61 17.45 -14.16
C GLY A 42 -6.49 16.19 -13.97
N PHE A 43 -7.17 15.80 -15.04
CA PHE A 43 -8.09 14.65 -15.03
C PHE A 43 -7.39 13.30 -14.78
N ALA A 44 -6.15 13.14 -15.27
CA ALA A 44 -5.39 11.90 -15.12
C ALA A 44 -5.01 11.62 -13.65
N LEU A 45 -4.90 12.66 -12.82
CA LEU A 45 -4.67 12.52 -11.39
C LEU A 45 -5.83 11.82 -10.67
N GLY A 46 -7.07 12.18 -10.99
CA GLY A 46 -8.26 11.56 -10.39
C GLY A 46 -8.31 10.04 -10.65
N GLU A 47 -8.03 9.63 -11.89
CA GLU A 47 -7.94 8.20 -12.24
C GLU A 47 -6.75 7.51 -11.58
N SER A 48 -5.62 8.21 -11.41
CA SER A 48 -4.43 7.66 -10.75
C SER A 48 -4.62 7.46 -9.24
N VAL A 49 -5.45 8.28 -8.59
CA VAL A 49 -5.79 8.19 -7.17
C VAL A 49 -6.77 7.04 -6.88
N LYS A 50 -7.65 6.73 -7.83
CA LYS A 50 -8.78 5.81 -7.64
C LYS A 50 -8.39 4.41 -7.13
N PRO A 51 -7.33 3.73 -7.61
CA PRO A 51 -6.93 2.42 -7.09
C PRO A 51 -6.55 2.47 -5.60
N ILE A 52 -5.80 3.50 -5.19
CA ILE A 52 -5.44 3.74 -3.78
C ILE A 52 -6.71 3.96 -2.97
N ASN A 53 -7.57 4.89 -3.40
CA ASN A 53 -8.76 5.25 -2.63
C ASN A 53 -9.79 4.11 -2.52
N ASN A 54 -9.92 3.27 -3.54
CA ASN A 54 -10.79 2.11 -3.49
C ASN A 54 -10.36 1.12 -2.38
N LEU A 55 -9.06 0.85 -2.28
CA LEU A 55 -8.53 -0.04 -1.24
C LEU A 55 -8.62 0.58 0.16
N GLN A 56 -8.45 1.91 0.28
CA GLN A 56 -8.70 2.60 1.54
C GLN A 56 -10.16 2.44 1.97
N ARG A 57 -11.11 2.67 1.07
CA ARG A 57 -12.55 2.53 1.39
C ARG A 57 -12.93 1.10 1.76
N GLU A 58 -12.44 0.11 1.01
CA GLU A 58 -12.66 -1.31 1.33
C GLU A 58 -12.10 -1.65 2.73
N PHE A 59 -10.93 -1.11 3.06
CA PHE A 59 -10.33 -1.28 4.38
C PHE A 59 -11.13 -0.59 5.49
N ASP A 60 -11.56 0.65 5.27
CA ASP A 60 -12.37 1.43 6.21
C ASP A 60 -13.70 0.70 6.50
N ASP A 61 -14.40 0.22 5.48
CA ASP A 61 -15.63 -0.55 5.62
C ASP A 61 -15.40 -1.85 6.43
N ALA A 62 -14.33 -2.58 6.12
CA ALA A 62 -13.97 -3.80 6.85
C ALA A 62 -13.57 -3.52 8.31
N SER A 63 -12.89 -2.39 8.58
CA SER A 63 -12.50 -2.00 9.93
C SER A 63 -13.69 -1.51 10.77
N ALA A 64 -14.64 -0.82 10.14
CA ALA A 64 -15.91 -0.44 10.78
C ALA A 64 -16.73 -1.68 11.16
N LEU A 65 -16.73 -2.71 10.31
CA LEU A 65 -17.33 -4.00 10.68
C LEU A 65 -16.60 -4.63 11.88
N ALA A 66 -15.26 -4.62 11.89
CA ALA A 66 -14.47 -5.17 12.99
C ALA A 66 -14.82 -4.55 14.35
N ALA A 67 -15.06 -3.23 14.40
CA ALA A 67 -15.41 -2.50 15.62
C ALA A 67 -16.72 -2.98 16.28
N ASN A 68 -17.58 -3.69 15.53
CA ASN A 68 -18.86 -4.21 16.00
C ASN A 68 -18.85 -5.72 16.31
N LEU A 69 -17.70 -6.38 16.18
CA LEU A 69 -17.59 -7.82 16.39
C LEU A 69 -17.05 -8.17 17.78
N PRO A 70 -17.48 -9.31 18.35
CA PRO A 70 -16.85 -9.84 19.55
C PRO A 70 -15.44 -10.31 19.24
N ARG A 71 -14.58 -10.32 20.27
CA ARG A 71 -13.14 -10.62 20.16
C ARG A 71 -12.84 -11.91 19.42
N GLU A 72 -13.65 -12.94 19.64
CA GLU A 72 -13.47 -14.29 19.10
C GLU A 72 -13.64 -14.34 17.57
N GLN A 73 -14.36 -13.36 16.99
CA GLN A 73 -14.62 -13.26 15.55
C GLN A 73 -13.60 -12.37 14.82
N LEU A 74 -12.76 -11.63 15.55
CA LEU A 74 -11.83 -10.67 14.95
C LEU A 74 -10.71 -11.33 14.14
N SER A 75 -10.35 -12.58 14.42
CA SER A 75 -9.28 -13.29 13.68
C SER A 75 -9.56 -13.38 12.17
N VAL A 76 -10.81 -13.65 11.81
CA VAL A 76 -11.27 -13.73 10.40
C VAL A 76 -11.20 -12.34 9.76
N VAL A 77 -11.65 -11.31 10.46
CA VAL A 77 -11.65 -9.93 9.93
C VAL A 77 -10.24 -9.37 9.79
N ILE A 78 -9.36 -9.61 10.77
CA ILE A 78 -7.93 -9.24 10.69
C ILE A 78 -7.28 -9.88 9.45
N THR A 79 -7.61 -11.13 9.12
CA THR A 79 -7.11 -11.79 7.92
C THR A 79 -7.56 -11.07 6.64
N ASN A 80 -8.83 -10.64 6.58
CA ASN A 80 -9.33 -9.85 5.45
C ASN A 80 -8.66 -8.45 5.37
N LEU A 81 -8.49 -7.77 6.50
CA LEU A 81 -7.79 -6.48 6.56
C LEU A 81 -6.33 -6.61 6.07
N GLN A 82 -5.62 -7.66 6.48
CA GLN A 82 -4.27 -7.95 6.00
C GLN A 82 -4.22 -8.20 4.49
N ARG A 83 -5.22 -8.88 3.92
CA ARG A 83 -5.34 -9.07 2.47
C ARG A 83 -5.45 -7.73 1.75
N ILE A 84 -6.33 -6.83 2.21
CA ILE A 84 -6.52 -5.50 1.62
C ILE A 84 -5.24 -4.66 1.73
N ARG A 85 -4.58 -4.67 2.90
CA ARG A 85 -3.30 -3.99 3.13
C ARG A 85 -2.20 -4.47 2.19
N ARG A 86 -2.10 -5.78 1.91
CA ARG A 86 -1.15 -6.31 0.93
C ARG A 86 -1.49 -5.86 -0.50
N ALA A 87 -2.77 -5.88 -0.88
CA ALA A 87 -3.18 -5.35 -2.17
C ALA A 87 -2.85 -3.84 -2.33
N ALA A 88 -2.97 -3.06 -1.25
CA ALA A 88 -2.54 -1.66 -1.24
C ALA A 88 -1.02 -1.53 -1.38
N GLU A 89 -0.25 -2.38 -0.71
CA GLU A 89 1.21 -2.44 -0.82
C GLU A 89 1.67 -2.77 -2.25
N ASP A 90 0.99 -3.70 -2.93
CA ASP A 90 1.30 -4.15 -4.29
C ASP A 90 0.96 -3.12 -5.38
N THR A 91 0.16 -2.10 -5.05
CA THR A 91 -0.19 -1.02 -5.99
C THR A 91 1.06 -0.21 -6.35
N THR A 92 1.32 0.07 -7.62
CA THR A 92 2.48 0.87 -8.08
C THR A 92 2.03 2.25 -8.57
N PRO A 93 1.81 3.22 -7.67
CA PRO A 93 1.30 4.52 -8.08
C PRO A 93 2.40 5.40 -8.69
N PRO A 94 2.03 6.43 -9.47
CA PRO A 94 2.97 7.45 -9.91
C PRO A 94 3.61 8.17 -8.72
N THR A 95 4.78 8.76 -8.95
CA THR A 95 5.61 9.37 -7.89
C THR A 95 4.89 10.45 -7.09
N CYS A 96 4.01 11.23 -7.72
CA CYS A 96 3.18 12.24 -7.06
C CYS A 96 2.21 11.69 -6.00
N LEU A 97 1.91 10.39 -6.02
CA LEU A 97 1.00 9.74 -5.06
C LEU A 97 1.73 8.94 -3.97
N THR A 98 3.06 9.07 -3.90
CA THR A 98 3.89 8.34 -2.92
C THR A 98 3.47 8.67 -1.48
N ALA A 99 3.23 9.95 -1.18
CA ALA A 99 2.80 10.38 0.15
C ALA A 99 1.42 9.79 0.52
N LEU A 100 0.45 9.88 -0.40
CA LEU A 100 -0.89 9.33 -0.22
C LEU A 100 -0.85 7.83 0.11
N LYS A 101 -0.10 7.05 -0.68
CA LYS A 101 0.09 5.61 -0.44
C LYS A 101 0.78 5.34 0.91
N SER A 102 1.77 6.15 1.27
CA SER A 102 2.47 6.01 2.55
C SER A 102 1.53 6.21 3.74
N TYR A 103 0.67 7.24 3.71
CA TYR A 103 -0.31 7.49 4.76
C TYR A 103 -1.36 6.38 4.82
N GLN A 104 -1.86 5.93 3.67
CA GLN A 104 -2.75 4.76 3.57
C GLN A 104 -2.16 3.55 4.29
N LEU A 105 -0.95 3.13 3.93
CA LEU A 105 -0.32 1.95 4.53
C LEU A 105 -0.03 2.13 6.02
N THR A 106 0.33 3.35 6.43
CA THR A 106 0.55 3.67 7.85
C THR A 106 -0.74 3.49 8.66
N HIS A 107 -1.86 4.00 8.16
CA HIS A 107 -3.17 3.82 8.76
C HIS A 107 -3.58 2.34 8.82
N MET A 108 -3.48 1.63 7.69
CA MET A 108 -3.86 0.22 7.63
C MET A 108 -3.06 -0.63 8.63
N ASN A 109 -1.75 -0.38 8.75
CA ASN A 109 -0.91 -1.07 9.73
C ASN A 109 -1.34 -0.72 11.17
N ALA A 110 -1.57 0.57 11.48
CA ALA A 110 -1.97 0.98 12.81
C ALA A 110 -3.29 0.33 13.27
N VAL A 111 -4.28 0.22 12.38
CA VAL A 111 -5.55 -0.48 12.67
C VAL A 111 -5.33 -1.97 12.89
N ILE A 112 -4.59 -2.65 12.01
CA ILE A 112 -4.30 -4.08 12.13
C ILE A 112 -3.55 -4.38 13.43
N ASP A 113 -2.50 -3.62 13.73
CA ASP A 113 -1.68 -3.80 14.93
C ASP A 113 -2.50 -3.58 16.20
N THR A 114 -3.38 -2.58 16.20
CA THR A 114 -4.29 -2.30 17.32
C THR A 114 -5.29 -3.43 17.53
N LEU A 115 -5.88 -3.99 16.47
CA LEU A 115 -6.79 -5.13 16.56
C LEU A 115 -6.08 -6.39 17.05
N ILE A 116 -4.85 -6.65 16.59
CA ILE A 116 -4.01 -7.76 17.07
C ILE A 116 -3.71 -7.58 18.56
N ALA A 117 -3.31 -6.37 18.99
CA ALA A 117 -3.06 -6.06 20.40
C ALA A 117 -4.33 -6.24 21.24
N PHE A 118 -5.48 -5.80 20.75
CA PHE A 118 -6.77 -6.00 21.41
C PHE A 118 -7.06 -7.48 21.61
N VAL A 119 -6.98 -8.30 20.55
CA VAL A 119 -7.17 -9.76 20.63
C VAL A 119 -6.18 -10.39 21.62
N GLY A 120 -4.94 -9.93 21.61
CA GLY A 120 -3.87 -10.35 22.52
C GLY A 120 -4.05 -9.92 23.98
N GLY A 121 -5.06 -9.11 24.30
CA GLY A 121 -5.32 -8.67 25.68
C GLY A 121 -4.44 -7.53 26.16
N ALA A 122 -3.97 -6.68 25.24
CA ALA A 122 -3.26 -5.47 25.59
C ALA A 122 -4.10 -4.55 26.50
N ASP A 123 -3.42 -3.76 27.32
CA ASP A 123 -4.05 -2.79 28.21
C ASP A 123 -4.63 -1.58 27.47
N ASN A 124 -5.50 -0.82 28.15
CA ASN A 124 -6.16 0.34 27.57
C ASN A 124 -5.21 1.43 27.07
N ALA A 125 -4.05 1.64 27.72
CA ALA A 125 -3.10 2.66 27.27
C ALA A 125 -2.49 2.28 25.92
N THR A 126 -2.11 1.00 25.75
CA THR A 126 -1.64 0.46 24.48
C THR A 126 -2.70 0.59 23.38
N LEU A 127 -3.96 0.24 23.69
CA LEU A 127 -5.05 0.36 22.71
C LEU A 127 -5.35 1.81 22.33
N ASN A 128 -5.37 2.72 23.30
CA ASN A 128 -5.60 4.14 23.05
C ASN A 128 -4.50 4.75 22.18
N ALA A 129 -3.23 4.38 22.41
CA ALA A 129 -2.12 4.81 21.57
C ALA A 129 -2.25 4.29 20.13
N GLY A 130 -2.65 3.02 19.97
CA GLY A 130 -2.92 2.43 18.66
C GLY A 130 -4.05 3.14 17.89
N MET A 131 -5.17 3.40 18.56
CA MET A 131 -6.30 4.15 18.00
C MET A 131 -5.92 5.59 17.63
N ALA A 132 -5.16 6.29 18.48
CA ALA A 132 -4.70 7.64 18.19
C ALA A 132 -3.81 7.68 16.93
N LYS A 133 -2.88 6.72 16.80
CA LYS A 133 -2.03 6.58 15.61
C LYS A 133 -2.84 6.27 14.35
N ALA A 134 -3.84 5.39 14.46
CA ALA A 134 -4.73 5.07 13.35
C ALA A 134 -5.52 6.31 12.89
N GLN A 135 -6.05 7.10 13.82
CA GLN A 135 -6.75 8.34 13.50
C GLN A 135 -5.83 9.36 12.83
N GLU A 136 -4.67 9.64 13.44
CA GLU A 136 -3.71 10.62 12.91
C GLU A 136 -3.29 10.30 11.47
N SER A 137 -3.02 9.02 11.19
CA SER A 137 -2.62 8.59 9.84
C SER A 137 -3.78 8.59 8.83
N HIS A 138 -5.03 8.37 9.27
CA HIS A 138 -6.22 8.56 8.43
C HIS A 138 -6.44 10.03 8.09
N ASP A 139 -6.23 10.92 9.07
CA ASP A 139 -6.31 12.37 8.86
C ASP A 139 -5.26 12.82 7.85
N GLN A 140 -4.01 12.36 7.98
CA GLN A 140 -2.94 12.64 7.01
C GLN A 140 -3.28 12.13 5.60
N TYR A 141 -3.85 10.93 5.49
CA TYR A 141 -4.34 10.39 4.22
C TYR A 141 -5.42 11.30 3.62
N THR A 142 -6.41 11.71 4.42
CA THR A 142 -7.53 12.54 3.98
C THR A 142 -7.07 13.94 3.55
N LEU A 143 -6.14 14.54 4.30
CA LEU A 143 -5.55 15.84 3.97
C LEU A 143 -4.76 15.77 2.65
N GLU A 144 -3.95 14.71 2.46
CA GLU A 144 -3.18 14.53 1.23
C GLU A 144 -4.10 14.27 0.03
N LEU A 145 -5.15 13.47 0.21
CA LEU A 145 -6.17 13.25 -0.81
C LEU A 145 -6.85 14.56 -1.22
N ALA A 146 -7.24 15.38 -0.25
CA ALA A 146 -7.85 16.69 -0.50
C ALA A 146 -6.87 17.63 -1.24
N ARG A 147 -5.60 17.67 -0.81
CA ARG A 147 -4.53 18.46 -1.44
C ARG A 147 -4.35 18.06 -2.90
N LEU A 148 -4.30 16.77 -3.21
CA LEU A 148 -4.15 16.24 -4.56
C LEU A 148 -5.34 16.59 -5.46
N LEU A 149 -6.56 16.49 -4.92
CA LEU A 149 -7.79 16.76 -5.66
C LEU A 149 -8.16 18.25 -5.72
N GLY A 150 -7.35 19.14 -5.13
CA GLY A 150 -7.61 20.57 -5.08
C GLY A 150 -8.83 20.94 -4.24
N ALA A 151 -9.27 20.05 -3.34
CA ALA A 151 -10.36 20.32 -2.42
C ALA A 151 -9.84 21.09 -1.20
N THR A 152 -10.47 22.21 -0.88
CA THR A 152 -10.20 22.95 0.36
C THR A 152 -10.85 22.21 1.53
N VAL A 153 -10.05 21.56 2.38
CA VAL A 153 -10.51 21.02 3.67
C VAL A 153 -10.70 22.19 4.64
N SER A 154 -11.95 22.50 4.99
CA SER A 154 -12.21 23.42 6.11
C SER A 154 -11.75 22.76 7.40
N PRO A 155 -11.00 23.46 8.28
CA PRO A 155 -10.64 22.92 9.57
C PRO A 155 -11.93 22.68 10.38
N THR A 156 -12.14 21.43 10.83
CA THR A 156 -13.20 21.10 11.77
C THR A 156 -12.95 21.88 13.06
N SER A 157 -13.81 22.85 13.37
CA SER A 157 -13.83 23.52 14.66
C SER A 157 -14.29 22.52 15.72
N THR A 158 -13.37 22.02 16.53
CA THR A 158 -13.69 21.22 17.72
C THR A 158 -14.41 22.13 18.73
N PRO A 159 -15.60 21.75 19.25
CA PRO A 159 -16.25 22.46 20.35
C PRO A 159 -15.50 22.31 21.68
#